data_AF-A0A1I7TKK2-F1
#
_entry.id   AF-A0A1I7TKK2-F1
#
_cell.length_a   1.000
_cell.length_b   1.000
_cell.length_c   1.000
_cell.angle_alpha   90.00
_cell.angle_beta   90.00
_cell.angle_gamma   90.00
#
_symmetry.space_group_name_H-M   'P 1'
#
loop_
_entity.id
_entity.type
_entity.pdbx_description
1 polymer ?
#
loop_
_entity_poly.entity_id
_entity_poly.type
_entity_poly.pdbx_seq_one_letter_code
_entity_poly.pdbx_strand_id
1 'polypeptide(L)'
;MTNLIVATRSELEEQNISTLIDVSRPDWATNQLAAIALLQGKDIEQLLDLYLEKRYDYILRLIEDSATILNIVDEMKKTLHIVEELFVHGELIHAIHSVCNGQYKCELIREMCADQAFAFEKTIYEDMDRVWRQMREKLSGRGSGTLPSQLVVEKCSAWIDRTSTLTHKLVSEVCEYFDSLDQIVDLLQAITLSLKQDWPKIGSCRVVYDKLLQTAVVDKAKILLTEMIAFIEISAKKRFESTNDGPPTAIFDDRTYRPDSNSHIGISTQLYKCVKTLWESLEKVNEKCCQFEAICAPMADMATASAMKETMATSVLELLLRLCELHSDKSNGSARFLARARLALALVHSESTLISTLLDKDSNRITSLNQRLHSIIEKNLG
;
A
#
# COMPACT_ATOMS: atom_id res chain seq x y z
N MET A 1 32.72 21.06 -42.10
CA MET A 1 32.75 19.70 -41.52
C MET A 1 32.62 19.72 -39.99
N THR A 2 33.39 20.53 -39.27
CA THR A 2 33.39 20.59 -37.79
C THR A 2 32.00 20.86 -37.19
N ASN A 3 31.22 21.79 -37.75
CA ASN A 3 29.86 22.09 -37.26
C ASN A 3 28.86 20.94 -37.47
N LEU A 4 29.01 20.15 -38.53
CA LEU A 4 28.14 19.00 -38.81
C LEU A 4 28.42 17.88 -37.81
N ILE A 5 29.69 17.58 -37.55
CA ILE A 5 30.11 16.56 -36.58
C ILE A 5 29.67 16.93 -35.16
N VAL A 6 29.82 18.22 -34.79
CA VAL A 6 29.35 18.72 -33.50
C VAL A 6 27.82 18.63 -33.39
N ALA A 7 27.09 18.96 -34.46
CA ALA A 7 25.63 18.83 -34.48
C ALA A 7 25.18 17.36 -34.36
N THR A 8 25.77 16.44 -35.14
CA THR A 8 25.46 15.00 -35.06
C THR A 8 25.80 14.42 -33.70
N ARG A 9 26.91 14.84 -33.08
CA ARG A 9 27.24 14.44 -31.71
C ARG A 9 26.20 14.91 -30.71
N SER A 10 25.80 16.17 -30.79
CA SER A 10 24.76 16.74 -29.92
C SER A 10 23.43 16.00 -30.08
N GLU A 11 23.05 15.68 -31.32
CA GLU A 11 21.83 14.92 -31.64
C GLU A 11 21.89 13.50 -31.06
N LEU A 12 23.01 12.79 -31.22
CA LEU A 12 23.21 11.46 -30.64
C LEU A 12 23.21 11.50 -29.11
N GLU A 13 23.78 12.53 -28.49
CA GLU A 13 23.75 12.72 -27.04
C GLU A 13 22.31 12.91 -26.54
N GLU A 14 21.50 13.70 -27.24
CA GLU A 14 20.09 13.92 -26.91
C GLU A 14 19.23 12.68 -27.15
N GLN A 15 19.40 12.00 -28.28
CA GLN A 15 18.72 10.73 -28.58
C GLN A 15 19.07 9.67 -27.54
N ASN A 16 20.34 9.59 -27.13
CA ASN A 16 20.75 8.60 -26.16
C ASN A 16 20.21 8.85 -24.76
N ILE A 17 20.06 10.11 -24.35
CA ILE A 17 19.46 10.47 -23.06
C ILE A 17 17.94 10.29 -23.09
N SER A 18 17.28 10.69 -24.18
CA SER A 18 15.81 10.60 -24.29
C SER A 18 15.32 9.15 -24.31
N THR A 19 16.05 8.26 -24.98
CA THR A 19 15.70 6.83 -25.04
C THR A 19 15.81 6.11 -23.70
N LEU A 20 16.65 6.57 -22.76
CA LEU A 20 16.78 5.96 -21.42
C LEU A 20 15.46 5.91 -20.64
N ILE A 21 14.53 6.81 -20.95
CA ILE A 21 13.21 6.88 -20.30
C ILE A 21 12.46 5.56 -20.47
N ASP A 22 12.51 4.96 -21.66
CA ASP A 22 11.73 3.78 -22.03
C ASP A 22 12.47 2.45 -21.76
N VAL A 23 13.65 2.51 -21.13
CA VAL A 23 14.49 1.34 -20.94
C VAL A 23 14.16 0.60 -19.65
N SER A 24 13.30 -0.39 -19.78
CA SER A 24 12.92 -1.32 -18.71
C SER A 24 13.61 -2.69 -18.82
N ARG A 25 14.61 -2.85 -19.72
CA ARG A 25 15.39 -4.08 -19.87
C ARG A 25 16.89 -3.88 -19.53
N PRO A 26 17.52 -4.83 -18.81
CA PRO A 26 18.94 -4.71 -18.44
C PRO A 26 19.91 -4.64 -19.61
N ASP A 27 19.70 -5.46 -20.65
CA ASP A 27 20.55 -5.51 -21.84
C ASP A 27 20.53 -4.17 -22.60
N TRP A 28 19.35 -3.59 -22.75
CA TRP A 28 19.17 -2.28 -23.37
C TRP A 28 19.75 -1.16 -22.51
N ALA A 29 19.54 -1.21 -21.18
CA ALA A 29 20.07 -0.21 -20.25
C ALA A 29 21.60 -0.22 -20.25
N THR A 30 22.20 -1.41 -20.30
CA THR A 30 23.65 -1.59 -20.41
C THR A 30 24.19 -0.91 -21.67
N ASN A 31 23.61 -1.21 -22.83
CA ASN A 31 24.05 -0.65 -24.10
C ASN A 31 23.92 0.87 -24.11
N GLN A 32 22.79 1.38 -23.62
CA GLN A 32 22.47 2.80 -23.63
C GLN A 32 23.39 3.59 -22.68
N LEU A 33 23.58 3.11 -21.46
CA LEU A 33 24.46 3.74 -20.47
C LEU A 33 25.93 3.63 -20.89
N ALA A 34 26.35 2.52 -21.49
CA ALA A 34 27.71 2.38 -22.03
C ALA A 34 27.96 3.36 -23.21
N ALA A 35 26.99 3.54 -24.10
CA ALA A 35 27.08 4.53 -25.18
C ALA A 35 27.21 5.96 -24.62
N ILE A 36 26.40 6.32 -23.62
CA ILE A 36 26.49 7.62 -22.94
C ILE A 36 27.85 7.79 -22.25
N ALA A 37 28.34 6.75 -21.57
CA ALA A 37 29.64 6.76 -20.93
C ALA A 37 30.76 7.06 -21.94
N LEU A 38 30.74 6.41 -23.10
CA LEU A 38 31.75 6.60 -24.16
C LEU A 38 31.64 7.96 -24.86
N LEU A 39 30.43 8.47 -25.09
CA LEU A 39 30.20 9.73 -25.80
C LEU A 39 30.44 10.96 -24.91
N GLN A 40 30.00 10.91 -23.66
CA GLN A 40 30.03 12.06 -22.74
C GLN A 40 31.13 11.95 -21.67
N GLY A 41 31.74 10.78 -21.52
CA GLY A 41 32.77 10.55 -20.51
C GLY A 41 32.23 10.60 -19.08
N LYS A 42 30.95 10.29 -18.86
CA LYS A 42 30.34 10.23 -17.53
C LYS A 42 30.92 9.08 -16.70
N ASP A 43 31.06 9.30 -15.40
CA ASP A 43 31.43 8.24 -14.46
C ASP A 43 30.21 7.34 -14.09
N ILE A 44 30.48 6.24 -13.40
CA ILE A 44 29.43 5.26 -13.03
C ILE A 44 28.37 5.88 -12.10
N GLU A 45 28.75 6.81 -11.23
CA GLU A 45 27.82 7.47 -10.31
C GLU A 45 26.86 8.40 -11.07
N GLN A 46 27.40 9.21 -11.98
CA GLN A 46 26.64 10.10 -12.86
C GLN A 46 25.70 9.33 -13.80
N LEU A 47 26.09 8.12 -14.22
CA LEU A 47 25.23 7.23 -15.01
C LEU A 47 24.08 6.68 -14.16
N LEU A 48 24.31 6.34 -12.89
CA LEU A 48 23.25 5.93 -11.96
C LEU A 48 22.25 7.08 -11.73
N ASP A 49 22.74 8.28 -11.43
CA ASP A 49 21.89 9.46 -11.22
C ASP A 49 21.06 9.77 -12.46
N LEU A 50 21.68 9.72 -13.65
CA LEU A 50 20.99 9.93 -14.91
C LEU A 50 19.90 8.88 -15.16
N TYR A 51 20.20 7.60 -14.90
CA TYR A 51 19.23 6.52 -15.08
C TYR A 51 18.02 6.70 -14.14
N LEU A 52 18.27 6.91 -12.84
CA LEU A 52 17.21 7.10 -11.84
C LEU A 52 16.34 8.32 -12.16
N GLU A 53 16.94 9.44 -12.59
CA GLU A 53 16.18 10.64 -12.96
C GLU A 53 15.30 10.38 -14.19
N LYS A 54 15.82 9.71 -15.22
CA LYS A 54 15.03 9.38 -16.43
C LYS A 54 13.91 8.39 -16.13
N ARG A 55 14.13 7.47 -15.20
CA ARG A 55 13.10 6.54 -14.74
C ARG A 55 12.05 7.21 -13.86
N TYR A 56 12.43 8.24 -13.10
CA TYR A 56 11.47 9.09 -12.42
C TYR A 56 10.59 9.88 -13.41
N ASP A 57 11.19 10.47 -14.45
CA ASP A 57 10.45 11.14 -15.53
C ASP A 57 9.45 10.18 -16.23
N TYR A 58 9.83 8.91 -16.40
CA TYR A 58 8.95 7.90 -16.97
C TYR A 58 7.73 7.61 -16.07
N ILE A 59 7.94 7.46 -14.76
CA ILE A 59 6.84 7.24 -13.81
C ILE A 59 5.89 8.44 -13.81
N LEU A 60 6.42 9.67 -13.88
CA LEU A 60 5.60 10.88 -14.02
C LEU A 60 4.66 10.79 -15.22
N ARG A 61 5.19 10.44 -16.39
CA ARG A 61 4.39 10.28 -17.62
C ARG A 61 3.35 9.16 -17.49
N LEU A 62 3.72 8.03 -16.88
CA LEU A 62 2.76 6.94 -16.64
C LEU A 62 1.57 7.40 -15.80
N ILE A 63 1.81 8.23 -14.79
CA ILE A 63 0.72 8.78 -13.96
C ILE A 63 -0.15 9.72 -14.79
N GLU A 64 0.45 10.60 -15.61
CA GLU A 64 -0.28 11.49 -16.53
C GLU A 64 -1.13 10.70 -17.55
N ASP A 65 -0.60 9.58 -18.04
CA ASP A 65 -1.27 8.67 -18.98
C ASP A 65 -2.26 7.71 -18.30
N SER A 66 -2.62 7.96 -17.04
CA SER A 66 -3.60 7.17 -16.27
C SER A 66 -3.21 5.69 -16.07
N ALA A 67 -1.93 5.40 -15.89
CA ALA A 67 -1.47 4.06 -15.55
C ALA A 67 -2.03 3.58 -14.20
N THR A 68 -2.19 2.26 -14.06
CA THR A 68 -2.62 1.66 -12.79
C THR A 68 -1.50 1.71 -11.75
N ILE A 69 -1.87 1.75 -10.46
CA ILE A 69 -0.91 1.69 -9.34
C ILE A 69 0.00 0.45 -9.46
N LEU A 70 -0.55 -0.68 -9.91
CA LEU A 70 0.23 -1.92 -10.10
C LEU A 70 1.27 -1.79 -11.21
N ASN A 71 0.93 -1.12 -12.32
CA ASN A 71 1.90 -0.86 -13.39
C ASN A 71 3.06 0.01 -12.88
N ILE A 72 2.76 1.02 -12.05
CA ILE A 72 3.79 1.88 -11.45
C ILE A 72 4.69 1.07 -10.51
N VAL A 73 4.12 0.23 -9.64
CA VAL A 73 4.87 -0.66 -8.75
C VAL A 73 5.77 -1.62 -9.52
N ASP A 74 5.27 -2.18 -10.63
CA ASP A 74 6.04 -3.08 -11.50
C ASP A 74 7.21 -2.34 -12.18
N GLU A 75 7.00 -1.11 -12.66
CA GLU A 75 8.08 -0.31 -13.24
C GLU A 75 9.11 0.13 -12.19
N MET A 76 8.68 0.42 -10.95
CA MET A 76 9.62 0.65 -9.84
C MET A 76 10.51 -0.56 -9.59
N LYS A 77 9.90 -1.74 -9.57
CA LYS A 77 10.61 -3.01 -9.39
C LYS A 77 11.60 -3.28 -10.52
N LYS A 78 11.19 -3.10 -11.78
CA LYS A 78 12.09 -3.24 -12.96
C LYS A 78 13.27 -2.29 -12.90
N THR A 79 13.03 -1.02 -12.54
CA THR A 79 14.10 -0.02 -12.38
C THR A 79 15.10 -0.45 -11.31
N LEU A 80 14.62 -0.91 -10.14
CA LEU A 80 15.51 -1.40 -9.09
C LEU A 80 16.26 -2.68 -9.49
N HIS A 81 15.64 -3.59 -10.24
CA HIS A 81 16.32 -4.79 -10.74
C HIS A 81 17.47 -4.43 -11.68
N ILE A 82 17.25 -3.50 -12.61
CA ILE A 82 18.30 -2.97 -13.50
C ILE A 82 19.41 -2.32 -12.68
N VAL A 83 19.07 -1.55 -11.63
CA VAL A 83 20.11 -0.93 -10.80
C VAL A 83 20.95 -1.99 -10.07
N GLU A 84 20.32 -3.05 -9.57
CA GLU A 84 21.01 -4.16 -8.92
C GLU A 84 21.99 -4.86 -9.88
N GLU A 85 21.54 -5.23 -11.08
CA GLU A 85 22.39 -5.90 -12.08
C GLU A 85 23.53 -5.00 -12.57
N LEU A 86 23.20 -3.77 -12.97
CA LEU A 86 24.18 -2.91 -13.65
C LEU A 86 25.20 -2.29 -12.69
N PHE A 87 24.77 -1.85 -11.51
CA PHE A 87 25.60 -1.04 -10.61
C PHE A 87 26.08 -1.80 -9.38
N VAL A 88 25.31 -2.78 -8.88
CA VAL A 88 25.71 -3.60 -7.72
C VAL A 88 26.49 -4.83 -8.18
N HIS A 89 25.99 -5.58 -9.17
CA HIS A 89 26.72 -6.72 -9.72
C HIS A 89 27.83 -6.31 -10.70
N GLY A 90 27.82 -5.06 -11.17
CA GLY A 90 28.89 -4.49 -11.99
C GLY A 90 28.81 -4.87 -13.47
N GLU A 91 27.65 -5.26 -13.99
CA GLU A 91 27.52 -5.60 -15.41
C GLU A 91 27.84 -4.42 -16.33
N LEU A 92 27.50 -3.19 -15.92
CA LEU A 92 27.80 -1.99 -16.69
C LEU A 92 29.30 -1.73 -16.82
N ILE A 93 30.06 -1.89 -15.73
CA ILE A 93 31.52 -1.72 -15.77
C ILE A 93 32.14 -2.81 -16.65
N HIS A 94 31.65 -4.04 -16.59
CA HIS A 94 32.13 -5.13 -17.44
C HIS A 94 31.87 -4.85 -18.92
N ALA A 95 30.69 -4.33 -19.27
CA ALA A 95 30.37 -3.93 -20.63
C ALA A 95 31.28 -2.80 -21.12
N ILE A 96 31.49 -1.75 -20.32
CA ILE A 96 32.37 -0.64 -20.69
C ILE A 96 33.82 -1.11 -20.84
N HIS A 97 34.33 -1.92 -19.92
CA HIS A 97 35.67 -2.51 -20.02
C HIS A 97 35.83 -3.40 -21.27
N SER A 98 34.84 -4.22 -21.60
CA SER A 98 34.86 -5.05 -22.81
C SER A 98 35.07 -4.21 -24.08
N VAL A 99 34.35 -3.08 -24.19
CA VAL A 99 34.52 -2.14 -25.31
C VAL A 99 35.89 -1.44 -25.27
N CYS A 100 36.37 -1.06 -24.09
CA CYS A 100 37.61 -0.32 -23.92
C CYS A 100 38.89 -1.17 -23.98
N ASN A 101 38.77 -2.51 -24.00
CA ASN A 101 39.93 -3.42 -24.03
C ASN A 101 40.67 -3.46 -25.39
N GLY A 102 40.24 -2.66 -26.37
CA GLY A 102 40.94 -2.48 -27.65
C GLY A 102 40.83 -3.67 -28.62
N GLN A 103 40.26 -4.79 -28.17
CA GLN A 103 39.92 -5.94 -29.02
C GLN A 103 38.57 -5.76 -29.72
N TYR A 104 37.70 -4.89 -29.19
CA TYR A 104 36.42 -4.59 -29.81
C TYR A 104 36.63 -3.79 -31.10
N LYS A 105 36.30 -4.41 -32.23
CA LYS A 105 36.25 -3.76 -33.54
C LYS A 105 34.81 -3.79 -34.02
N CYS A 106 34.17 -2.62 -34.01
CA CYS A 106 32.84 -2.48 -34.61
C CYS A 106 32.94 -2.76 -36.11
N GLU A 107 32.19 -3.76 -36.59
CA GLU A 107 32.24 -4.19 -38.00
C GLU A 107 31.82 -3.05 -38.94
N LEU A 108 30.84 -2.24 -38.52
CA LEU A 108 30.43 -1.03 -39.24
C LEU A 108 31.57 -0.01 -39.38
N ILE A 109 32.36 0.21 -38.32
CA ILE A 109 33.53 1.11 -38.40
C ILE A 109 34.58 0.52 -39.34
N ARG A 110 34.77 -0.80 -39.31
CA ARG A 110 35.70 -1.49 -40.22
C ARG A 110 35.30 -1.32 -41.68
N GLU A 111 34.01 -1.46 -41.99
CA GLU A 111 33.46 -1.24 -43.34
C GLU A 111 33.61 0.22 -43.77
N MET A 112 33.26 1.17 -42.89
CA MET A 112 33.43 2.60 -43.17
C MET A 112 34.90 2.98 -43.42
N CYS A 113 35.85 2.38 -42.70
CA CYS A 113 37.27 2.63 -42.90
C CYS A 113 37.82 1.96 -44.17
N ALA A 114 37.25 0.83 -44.60
CA ALA A 114 37.71 0.10 -45.78
C ALA A 114 37.55 0.89 -47.09
N ASP A 115 36.52 1.76 -47.14
CA ASP A 115 36.21 2.60 -48.30
C ASP A 115 36.87 3.99 -48.26
N GLN A 116 37.70 4.28 -47.24
CA GLN A 116 38.30 5.59 -47.01
C GLN A 116 39.83 5.58 -47.11
N ALA A 117 40.44 6.76 -47.20
CA ALA A 117 41.90 6.87 -47.23
C ALA A 117 42.52 6.36 -45.91
N PHE A 118 43.66 5.67 -45.98
CA PHE A 118 44.37 5.12 -44.82
C PHE A 118 44.59 6.12 -43.65
N ALA A 119 44.76 7.40 -43.95
CA ALA A 119 44.88 8.45 -42.94
C ALA A 119 43.60 8.61 -42.08
N PHE A 120 42.42 8.39 -42.66
CA PHE A 120 41.13 8.43 -41.96
C PHE A 120 41.01 7.29 -40.95
N GLU A 121 41.35 6.07 -41.36
CA GLU A 121 41.40 4.91 -40.49
C GLU A 121 42.34 5.15 -39.29
N LYS A 122 43.54 5.69 -39.55
CA LYS A 122 44.51 6.03 -38.50
C LYS A 122 43.96 7.06 -37.51
N THR A 123 43.33 8.13 -37.99
CA THR A 123 42.76 9.16 -37.13
C THR A 123 41.61 8.63 -36.26
N ILE A 124 40.75 7.77 -36.81
CA ILE A 124 39.67 7.13 -36.03
C ILE A 124 40.23 6.27 -34.91
N TYR A 125 41.24 5.43 -35.18
CA TYR A 125 41.82 4.58 -34.14
C TYR A 125 42.58 5.38 -33.07
N GLU A 126 43.26 6.47 -33.43
CA GLU A 126 43.90 7.37 -32.45
C GLU A 126 42.85 8.03 -31.53
N ASP A 127 41.72 8.46 -32.09
CA ASP A 127 40.62 9.04 -31.32
C ASP A 127 39.91 8.01 -30.43
N MET A 128 39.69 6.78 -30.94
CA MET A 128 39.13 5.69 -30.15
C MET A 128 40.04 5.32 -28.99
N ASP A 129 41.35 5.20 -29.21
CA ASP A 129 42.30 4.88 -28.14
C ASP A 129 42.42 6.00 -27.11
N ARG A 130 42.27 7.27 -27.52
CA ARG A 130 42.16 8.40 -26.60
C ARG A 130 40.93 8.28 -25.68
N VAL A 131 39.75 8.01 -26.25
CA VAL A 131 38.51 7.82 -25.46
C VAL A 131 38.65 6.61 -24.53
N TRP A 132 39.16 5.48 -25.02
CA TRP A 132 39.37 4.28 -24.20
C TRP A 132 40.36 4.50 -23.07
N ARG A 133 41.45 5.26 -23.29
CA ARG A 133 42.39 5.65 -22.22
C ARG A 133 41.72 6.52 -21.17
N GLN A 134 40.98 7.55 -21.58
CA GLN A 134 40.24 8.41 -20.66
C GLN A 134 39.23 7.62 -19.83
N MET A 135 38.48 6.70 -20.45
CA MET A 135 37.52 5.86 -19.76
C MET A 135 38.21 4.88 -18.81
N ARG A 136 39.30 4.22 -19.25
CA ARG A 136 40.10 3.38 -18.35
C ARG A 136 40.61 4.19 -17.17
N GLU A 137 41.19 5.36 -17.35
CA GLU A 137 41.70 6.20 -16.25
C GLU A 137 40.59 6.57 -15.24
N LYS A 138 39.40 6.94 -15.72
CA LYS A 138 38.25 7.22 -14.85
C LYS A 138 37.74 5.97 -14.12
N LEU A 139 37.81 4.80 -14.76
CA LEU A 139 37.27 3.53 -14.24
C LEU A 139 38.31 2.64 -13.54
N SER A 140 39.61 2.99 -13.56
CA SER A 140 40.71 2.15 -13.05
C SER A 140 41.29 2.59 -11.69
N GLY A 141 40.69 3.58 -11.03
CA GLY A 141 41.02 3.88 -9.63
C GLY A 141 40.85 2.65 -8.73
N ARG A 142 41.73 2.43 -7.74
CA ARG A 142 41.64 1.32 -6.77
C ARG A 142 40.29 1.38 -6.04
N GLY A 143 39.29 0.61 -6.50
CA GLY A 143 37.90 0.59 -6.03
C GLY A 143 36.84 0.94 -7.08
N SER A 144 37.21 1.31 -8.31
CA SER A 144 36.36 2.03 -9.29
C SER A 144 35.62 1.14 -10.31
N GLY A 145 35.32 -0.11 -9.95
CA GLY A 145 34.50 -1.00 -10.79
C GLY A 145 33.02 -0.94 -10.46
N THR A 146 32.72 -0.90 -9.16
CA THR A 146 31.38 -1.03 -8.61
C THR A 146 31.19 0.08 -7.60
N LEU A 147 30.04 0.75 -7.64
CA LEU A 147 29.72 1.76 -6.63
C LEU A 147 29.68 1.09 -5.25
N PRO A 148 30.10 1.78 -4.17
CA PRO A 148 29.88 1.27 -2.82
C PRO A 148 28.40 0.92 -2.64
N SER A 149 28.11 -0.30 -2.20
CA SER A 149 26.72 -0.76 -2.06
C SER A 149 25.86 0.21 -1.22
N GLN A 150 26.46 0.84 -0.20
CA GLN A 150 25.80 1.87 0.62
C GLN A 150 25.35 3.08 -0.21
N LEU A 151 26.17 3.58 -1.13
CA LEU A 151 25.85 4.72 -1.99
C LEU A 151 24.70 4.40 -2.95
N VAL A 152 24.72 3.20 -3.53
CA VAL A 152 23.62 2.73 -4.41
C VAL A 152 22.32 2.64 -3.62
N VAL A 153 22.36 2.06 -2.41
CA VAL A 153 21.20 1.96 -1.53
C VAL A 153 20.67 3.34 -1.13
N GLU A 154 21.54 4.31 -0.84
CA GLU A 154 21.15 5.68 -0.51
C GLU A 154 20.42 6.36 -1.67
N LYS A 155 21.00 6.32 -2.88
CA LYS A 155 20.38 6.90 -4.09
C LYS A 155 19.06 6.21 -4.45
N CYS A 156 19.00 4.87 -4.35
CA CYS A 156 17.76 4.13 -4.57
C CYS A 156 16.68 4.48 -3.54
N SER A 157 17.06 4.65 -2.27
CA SER A 157 16.12 5.03 -1.21
C SER A 157 15.56 6.44 -1.46
N ALA A 158 16.41 7.40 -1.83
CA ALA A 158 15.97 8.74 -2.19
C ALA A 158 15.05 8.74 -3.43
N TRP A 159 15.34 7.91 -4.42
CA TRP A 159 14.50 7.75 -5.61
C TRP A 159 13.14 7.09 -5.28
N ILE A 160 13.15 6.01 -4.48
CA ILE A 160 11.94 5.36 -3.98
C ILE A 160 11.06 6.36 -3.23
N ASP A 161 11.66 7.20 -2.40
CA ASP A 161 10.93 8.19 -1.61
C ASP A 161 10.21 9.22 -2.47
N ARG A 162 10.90 9.78 -3.47
CA ARG A 162 10.30 10.72 -4.44
C ARG A 162 9.18 10.06 -5.23
N THR A 163 9.44 8.87 -5.76
CA THR A 163 8.49 8.14 -6.62
C THR A 163 7.25 7.68 -5.84
N SER A 164 7.44 7.21 -4.60
CA SER A 164 6.33 6.80 -3.72
C SER A 164 5.47 7.99 -3.31
N THR A 165 6.08 9.14 -3.01
CA THR A 165 5.34 10.37 -2.67
C THR A 165 4.48 10.85 -3.82
N LEU A 166 5.01 10.76 -5.05
CA LEU A 166 4.26 11.08 -6.26
C LEU A 166 3.08 10.12 -6.47
N THR A 167 3.35 8.81 -6.38
CA THR A 167 2.35 7.75 -6.56
C THR A 167 1.27 7.79 -5.47
N HIS A 168 1.62 8.19 -4.25
CA HIS A 168 0.68 8.32 -3.14
C HIS A 168 -0.50 9.26 -3.46
N LYS A 169 -0.27 10.33 -4.23
CA LYS A 169 -1.34 11.22 -4.66
C LYS A 169 -2.38 10.50 -5.51
N LEU A 170 -1.91 9.71 -6.49
CA LEU A 170 -2.76 8.85 -7.31
C LEU A 170 -3.51 7.83 -6.45
N VAL A 171 -2.84 7.20 -5.49
CA VAL A 171 -3.48 6.25 -4.55
C VAL A 171 -4.61 6.93 -3.78
N SER A 172 -4.39 8.16 -3.29
CA SER A 172 -5.41 8.94 -2.59
C SER A 172 -6.61 9.21 -3.48
N GLU A 173 -6.39 9.66 -4.71
CA GLU A 173 -7.47 9.92 -5.68
C GLU A 173 -8.25 8.65 -6.01
N VAL A 174 -7.57 7.52 -6.27
CA VAL A 174 -8.23 6.23 -6.52
C VAL A 174 -9.06 5.78 -5.32
N CYS A 175 -8.56 5.99 -4.10
CA CYS A 175 -9.28 5.62 -2.88
C CYS A 175 -10.58 6.41 -2.68
N GLU A 176 -10.67 7.64 -3.18
CA GLU A 176 -11.92 8.42 -3.09
C GLU A 176 -13.09 7.71 -3.77
N TYR A 177 -12.84 7.00 -4.88
CA TYR A 177 -13.84 6.27 -5.66
C TYR A 177 -14.25 4.91 -5.07
N PHE A 178 -13.63 4.46 -3.98
CA PHE A 178 -14.05 3.22 -3.34
C PHE A 178 -15.31 3.41 -2.48
N ASP A 179 -16.28 2.54 -2.71
CA ASP A 179 -17.57 2.53 -2.03
C ASP A 179 -17.69 1.39 -1.00
N SER A 180 -16.75 0.44 -1.01
CA SER A 180 -16.79 -0.74 -0.15
C SER A 180 -15.41 -1.10 0.40
N LEU A 181 -15.40 -1.69 1.61
CA LEU A 181 -14.17 -2.22 2.20
C LEU A 181 -13.56 -3.36 1.37
N ASP A 182 -14.38 -4.10 0.61
CA ASP A 182 -13.92 -5.18 -0.25
C ASP A 182 -12.97 -4.67 -1.34
N GLN A 183 -13.30 -3.54 -1.99
CA GLN A 183 -12.43 -2.93 -2.99
C GLN A 183 -11.08 -2.50 -2.41
N ILE A 184 -11.07 -1.99 -1.18
CA ILE A 184 -9.83 -1.63 -0.48
C ILE A 184 -8.99 -2.88 -0.18
N VAL A 185 -9.63 -3.94 0.33
CA VAL A 185 -8.98 -5.22 0.63
C VAL A 185 -8.37 -5.82 -0.64
N ASP A 186 -9.10 -5.81 -1.76
CA ASP A 186 -8.64 -6.31 -3.05
C ASP A 186 -7.42 -5.53 -3.57
N LEU A 187 -7.46 -4.19 -3.48
CA LEU A 187 -6.32 -3.33 -3.86
C LEU A 187 -5.10 -3.64 -2.99
N LEU A 188 -5.27 -3.68 -1.68
CA LEU A 188 -4.18 -3.96 -0.73
C LEU A 188 -3.57 -5.33 -0.98
N GLN A 189 -4.40 -6.34 -1.24
CA GLN A 189 -3.94 -7.68 -1.54
C GLN A 189 -3.14 -7.71 -2.85
N ALA A 190 -3.63 -7.07 -3.91
CA ALA A 190 -2.93 -6.99 -5.20
C ALA A 190 -1.56 -6.29 -5.07
N ILE A 191 -1.50 -5.14 -4.39
CA ILE A 191 -0.24 -4.41 -4.16
C ILE A 191 0.72 -5.24 -3.31
N THR A 192 0.23 -5.86 -2.22
CA THR A 192 1.04 -6.70 -1.34
C THR A 192 1.64 -7.89 -2.09
N LEU A 193 0.86 -8.55 -2.94
CA LEU A 193 1.33 -9.67 -3.76
C LEU A 193 2.43 -9.21 -4.73
N SER A 194 2.20 -8.09 -5.43
CA SER A 194 3.16 -7.52 -6.37
C SER A 194 4.50 -7.16 -5.70
N LEU A 195 4.45 -6.63 -4.48
CA LEU A 195 5.65 -6.24 -3.72
C LEU A 195 6.39 -7.43 -3.07
N LYS A 196 5.69 -8.52 -2.77
CA LYS A 196 6.31 -9.74 -2.21
C LYS A 196 7.03 -10.56 -3.27
N GLN A 197 6.50 -10.58 -4.49
CA GLN A 197 7.01 -11.42 -5.55
C GLN A 197 8.26 -10.79 -6.19
N ASP A 198 9.35 -11.54 -6.27
CA ASP A 198 10.60 -11.23 -6.99
C ASP A 198 11.18 -9.82 -6.76
N TRP A 199 11.00 -9.24 -5.57
CA TRP A 199 11.52 -7.91 -5.25
C TRP A 199 13.06 -7.92 -5.19
N PRO A 200 13.75 -6.93 -5.78
CA PRO A 200 15.22 -6.86 -5.78
C PRO A 200 15.78 -6.71 -4.37
N LYS A 201 17.06 -7.06 -4.15
CA LYS A 201 17.65 -6.96 -2.80
C LYS A 201 17.92 -5.50 -2.38
N ILE A 202 17.92 -4.60 -3.36
CA ILE A 202 18.06 -3.16 -3.13
C ILE A 202 16.68 -2.50 -3.03
N GLY A 203 16.55 -1.58 -2.06
CA GLY A 203 15.29 -0.94 -1.75
C GLY A 203 14.36 -1.84 -0.93
N SER A 204 13.79 -1.29 0.15
CA SER A 204 12.88 -2.04 1.00
C SER A 204 11.46 -2.00 0.44
N CYS A 205 10.91 -3.16 0.05
CA CYS A 205 9.52 -3.27 -0.38
C CYS A 205 8.53 -2.82 0.70
N ARG A 206 8.89 -2.95 1.98
CA ARG A 206 8.10 -2.43 3.10
C ARG A 206 8.06 -0.91 3.12
N VAL A 207 9.17 -0.25 2.82
CA VAL A 207 9.23 1.22 2.75
C VAL A 207 8.39 1.71 1.56
N VAL A 208 8.42 1.01 0.43
CA VAL A 208 7.54 1.32 -0.72
C VAL A 208 6.07 1.14 -0.32
N TYR A 209 5.72 0.02 0.32
CA TYR A 209 4.36 -0.25 0.79
C TYR A 209 3.84 0.88 1.70
N ASP A 210 4.62 1.20 2.73
CA ASP A 210 4.29 2.23 3.72
C ASP A 210 4.15 3.60 3.07
N LYS A 211 5.09 4.01 2.22
CA LYS A 211 5.07 5.33 1.57
C LYS A 211 4.09 5.46 0.42
N LEU A 212 3.68 4.38 -0.22
CA LEU A 212 2.71 4.39 -1.30
C LEU A 212 1.28 4.46 -0.73
N LEU A 213 1.00 3.65 0.29
CA LEU A 213 -0.34 3.54 0.86
C LEU A 213 -0.61 4.63 1.92
N GLN A 214 0.41 4.97 2.73
CA GLN A 214 0.38 5.91 3.86
C GLN A 214 -0.98 5.94 4.59
N THR A 215 -1.46 7.14 4.95
CA THR A 215 -2.73 7.34 5.64
C THR A 215 -3.93 7.26 4.71
N ALA A 216 -3.78 7.49 3.40
CA ALA A 216 -4.94 7.58 2.48
C ALA A 216 -5.83 6.32 2.48
N VAL A 217 -5.22 5.14 2.36
CA VAL A 217 -5.98 3.87 2.33
C VAL A 217 -6.61 3.58 3.70
N VAL A 218 -5.86 3.84 4.77
CA VAL A 218 -6.31 3.62 6.14
C VAL A 218 -7.45 4.57 6.50
N ASP A 219 -7.34 5.84 6.13
CA ASP A 219 -8.33 6.88 6.43
C ASP A 219 -9.62 6.61 5.66
N LYS A 220 -9.53 6.27 4.36
CA LYS A 220 -10.71 5.85 3.59
C LYS A 220 -11.35 4.59 4.16
N ALA A 221 -10.55 3.59 4.57
CA ALA A 221 -11.08 2.38 5.19
C ALA A 221 -11.80 2.68 6.51
N LYS A 222 -11.27 3.58 7.35
CA LYS A 222 -11.93 4.04 8.58
C LYS A 222 -13.25 4.76 8.32
N ILE A 223 -13.31 5.58 7.28
CA ILE A 223 -14.55 6.27 6.87
C ILE A 223 -15.62 5.24 6.47
N LEU A 224 -15.30 4.34 5.54
CA LEU A 224 -16.24 3.30 5.08
C LEU A 224 -16.68 2.38 6.22
N LEU A 225 -15.76 2.02 7.13
CA LEU A 225 -16.09 1.25 8.32
C LEU A 225 -17.12 1.98 9.20
N THR A 226 -16.90 3.26 9.46
CA THR A 226 -17.80 4.08 10.26
C THR A 226 -19.18 4.20 9.61
N GLU A 227 -19.24 4.36 8.30
CA GLU A 227 -20.49 4.38 7.52
C GLU A 227 -21.24 3.05 7.58
N MET A 228 -20.53 1.92 7.44
CA MET A 228 -21.12 0.58 7.58
C MET A 228 -21.71 0.37 8.98
N ILE A 229 -20.99 0.78 10.03
CA ILE A 229 -21.45 0.71 11.42
C ILE A 229 -22.67 1.63 11.62
N ALA A 230 -22.67 2.84 11.07
CA ALA A 230 -23.81 3.76 11.13
C ALA A 230 -25.05 3.18 10.41
N PHE A 231 -24.88 2.51 9.27
CA PHE A 231 -25.97 1.82 8.58
C PHE A 231 -26.54 0.66 9.41
N ILE A 232 -25.67 -0.11 10.08
CA ILE A 232 -26.08 -1.14 11.04
C ILE A 232 -26.86 -0.51 12.20
N GLU A 233 -26.39 0.62 12.74
CA GLU A 233 -27.07 1.36 13.80
C GLU A 233 -28.48 1.78 13.38
N ILE A 234 -28.63 2.45 12.22
CA ILE A 234 -29.93 2.89 11.71
C ILE A 234 -30.88 1.70 11.51
N SER A 235 -30.37 0.62 10.91
CA SER A 235 -31.14 -0.61 10.69
C SER A 235 -31.58 -1.25 11.99
N ALA A 236 -30.71 -1.29 12.99
CA ALA A 236 -31.01 -1.80 14.33
C ALA A 236 -32.05 -0.91 15.04
N LYS A 237 -31.89 0.42 15.01
CA LYS A 237 -32.86 1.38 15.57
C LYS A 237 -34.26 1.15 15.02
N LYS A 238 -34.40 1.08 13.69
CA LYS A 238 -35.69 0.84 13.03
C LYS A 238 -36.32 -0.51 13.44
N ARG A 239 -35.51 -1.56 13.63
CA ARG A 239 -35.98 -2.86 14.09
C ARG A 239 -36.40 -2.85 15.56
N PHE A 240 -35.67 -2.14 16.41
CA PHE A 240 -36.04 -1.98 17.82
C PHE A 240 -37.33 -1.18 17.98
N GLU A 241 -37.49 -0.08 17.24
CA GLU A 241 -38.71 0.75 17.26
C GLU A 241 -39.95 0.02 16.71
N SER A 242 -39.76 -0.93 15.78
CA SER A 242 -40.85 -1.75 15.22
C SER A 242 -41.15 -3.02 16.01
N THR A 243 -40.36 -3.32 17.05
CA THR A 243 -40.65 -4.42 17.95
C THR A 243 -41.78 -3.98 18.86
N ASN A 244 -43.00 -4.49 18.66
CA ASN A 244 -44.05 -4.35 19.67
C ASN A 244 -43.53 -5.01 20.95
N ASP A 245 -43.58 -4.31 22.08
CA ASP A 245 -43.42 -4.87 23.43
C ASP A 245 -44.58 -5.85 23.73
N GLY A 246 -44.70 -6.91 22.93
CA GLY A 246 -45.54 -8.05 23.22
C GLY A 246 -45.17 -8.62 24.58
N PRO A 247 -46.09 -9.34 25.24
CA PRO A 247 -45.87 -9.84 26.57
C PRO A 247 -44.52 -10.57 26.64
N PRO A 248 -43.69 -10.29 27.67
CA PRO A 248 -42.41 -10.98 27.82
C PRO A 248 -42.67 -12.49 27.82
N THR A 249 -41.74 -13.25 27.26
CA THR A 249 -41.75 -14.72 27.32
C THR A 249 -42.08 -15.12 28.76
N ALA A 250 -43.22 -15.79 28.96
CA ALA A 250 -43.83 -15.91 30.27
C ALA A 250 -42.81 -16.49 31.27
N ILE A 251 -42.59 -15.76 32.37
CA ILE A 251 -41.70 -16.16 33.48
C ILE A 251 -42.17 -17.49 34.10
N PHE A 252 -43.43 -17.88 33.84
CA PHE A 252 -44.11 -19.03 34.42
C PHE A 252 -44.89 -19.88 33.41
N ASP A 253 -44.46 -19.96 32.14
CA ASP A 253 -44.98 -21.04 31.29
C ASP A 253 -44.28 -22.36 31.64
N ASP A 254 -45.11 -23.33 31.98
CA ASP A 254 -44.77 -24.58 32.65
C ASP A 254 -43.67 -25.37 31.91
N ARG A 255 -42.55 -25.56 32.62
CA ARG A 255 -41.65 -26.73 32.54
C ARG A 255 -41.42 -27.35 31.15
N THR A 256 -40.58 -26.72 30.34
CA THR A 256 -39.60 -27.47 29.52
C THR A 256 -38.20 -27.01 29.88
N TYR A 257 -37.65 -27.64 30.92
CA TYR A 257 -36.29 -27.44 31.39
C TYR A 257 -35.29 -27.86 30.30
N ARG A 258 -34.69 -26.88 29.60
CA ARG A 258 -33.39 -27.05 28.93
C ARG A 258 -32.34 -26.30 29.74
N PRO A 259 -31.22 -26.92 30.15
CA PRO A 259 -30.31 -26.33 31.15
C PRO A 259 -29.54 -25.07 30.70
N ASP A 260 -29.69 -24.63 29.45
CA ASP A 260 -28.98 -23.46 28.90
C ASP A 260 -29.84 -22.17 28.87
N SER A 261 -31.10 -22.22 29.33
CA SER A 261 -32.11 -21.17 29.07
C SER A 261 -32.25 -20.07 30.14
N ASN A 262 -31.33 -19.97 31.11
CA ASN A 262 -31.41 -18.95 32.16
C ASN A 262 -30.97 -17.53 31.71
N SER A 263 -30.43 -17.39 30.50
CA SER A 263 -29.93 -16.12 29.94
C SER A 263 -30.99 -15.26 29.23
N HIS A 264 -32.24 -15.74 29.13
CA HIS A 264 -33.30 -15.08 28.34
C HIS A 264 -34.55 -14.70 29.15
N ILE A 265 -34.48 -14.80 30.48
CA ILE A 265 -35.61 -14.46 31.37
C ILE A 265 -35.90 -12.95 31.25
N GLY A 266 -37.09 -12.59 30.76
CA GLY A 266 -37.53 -11.20 30.62
C GLY A 266 -37.27 -10.52 29.27
N ILE A 267 -36.65 -11.21 28.30
CA ILE A 267 -36.41 -10.71 26.93
C ILE A 267 -37.44 -11.35 25.99
N SER A 268 -38.11 -10.55 25.14
CA SER A 268 -39.04 -11.09 24.13
C SER A 268 -38.27 -11.79 23.01
N THR A 269 -38.86 -12.84 22.43
CA THR A 269 -38.24 -13.58 21.31
C THR A 269 -37.96 -12.70 20.09
N GLN A 270 -38.75 -11.64 19.88
CA GLN A 270 -38.52 -10.64 18.83
C GLN A 270 -37.30 -9.77 19.14
N LEU A 271 -37.17 -9.27 20.38
CA LEU A 271 -36.02 -8.47 20.80
C LEU A 271 -34.72 -9.28 20.72
N TYR A 272 -34.75 -10.55 21.13
CA TYR A 272 -33.61 -11.46 21.00
C TYR A 272 -33.18 -11.64 19.53
N LYS A 273 -34.12 -11.84 18.60
CA LYS A 273 -33.81 -11.92 17.16
C LYS A 273 -33.19 -10.63 16.63
N CYS A 274 -33.69 -9.46 17.04
CA CYS A 274 -33.13 -8.18 16.64
C CYS A 274 -31.68 -8.00 17.11
N VAL A 275 -31.40 -8.34 18.37
CA VAL A 275 -30.05 -8.31 18.96
C VAL A 275 -29.13 -9.32 18.26
N LYS A 276 -29.61 -10.53 17.97
CA LYS A 276 -28.83 -11.54 17.24
C LYS A 276 -28.41 -11.04 15.85
N THR A 277 -29.32 -10.47 15.06
CA THR A 277 -28.98 -9.96 13.73
C THR A 277 -28.06 -8.74 13.77
N LEU A 278 -28.15 -7.91 14.83
CA LEU A 278 -27.18 -6.84 15.08
C LEU A 278 -25.77 -7.43 15.23
N TRP A 279 -25.61 -8.44 16.10
CA TRP A 279 -24.33 -9.09 16.33
C TRP A 279 -23.77 -9.78 15.08
N GLU A 280 -24.58 -10.54 14.35
CA GLU A 280 -24.19 -11.15 13.07
C GLU A 280 -23.71 -10.12 12.04
N SER A 281 -24.30 -8.91 12.05
CA SER A 281 -23.90 -7.82 11.15
C SER A 281 -22.56 -7.22 11.58
N LEU A 282 -22.35 -7.01 12.88
CA LEU A 282 -21.09 -6.50 13.42
C LEU A 282 -19.94 -7.50 13.26
N GLU A 283 -20.21 -8.80 13.39
CA GLU A 283 -19.23 -9.87 13.18
C GLU A 283 -18.70 -9.87 11.74
N LYS A 284 -19.59 -9.76 10.74
CA LYS A 284 -19.19 -9.65 9.33
C LYS A 284 -18.30 -8.44 9.06
N VAL A 285 -18.57 -7.30 9.71
CA VAL A 285 -17.71 -6.11 9.60
C VAL A 285 -16.35 -6.37 10.27
N ASN A 286 -16.33 -7.03 11.42
CA ASN A 286 -15.10 -7.40 12.12
C ASN A 286 -14.24 -8.39 11.33
N GLU A 287 -14.84 -9.31 10.58
CA GLU A 287 -14.12 -10.20 9.65
C GLU A 287 -13.35 -9.39 8.59
N LYS A 288 -13.95 -8.31 8.07
CA LYS A 288 -13.27 -7.40 7.12
C LYS A 288 -12.11 -6.66 7.76
N CYS A 289 -12.27 -6.19 9.00
CA CYS A 289 -11.16 -5.59 9.76
C CYS A 289 -10.02 -6.61 9.99
N CYS A 290 -10.35 -7.87 10.29
CA CYS A 290 -9.36 -8.94 10.43
C CYS A 290 -8.64 -9.24 9.10
N GLN A 291 -9.36 -9.24 7.97
CA GLN A 291 -8.77 -9.41 6.64
C GLN A 291 -7.80 -8.28 6.30
N PHE A 292 -8.19 -7.03 6.57
CA PHE A 292 -7.34 -5.85 6.41
C PHE A 292 -6.05 -5.97 7.22
N GLU A 293 -6.16 -6.29 8.52
CA GLU A 293 -4.99 -6.44 9.39
C GLU A 293 -4.07 -7.58 8.93
N ALA A 294 -4.63 -8.72 8.51
CA ALA A 294 -3.85 -9.86 8.04
C ALA A 294 -3.01 -9.53 6.79
N ILE A 295 -3.53 -8.66 5.91
CA ILE A 295 -2.82 -8.19 4.72
C ILE A 295 -1.74 -7.16 5.09
N CYS A 296 -2.05 -6.23 5.99
CA CYS A 296 -1.15 -5.15 6.39
C CYS A 296 -0.03 -5.60 7.34
N ALA A 297 -0.29 -6.48 8.31
CA ALA A 297 0.66 -6.93 9.33
C ALA A 297 2.05 -7.36 8.82
N PRO A 298 2.21 -8.08 7.69
CA PRO A 298 3.55 -8.45 7.19
C PRO A 298 4.36 -7.27 6.62
N MET A 299 3.72 -6.16 6.27
CA MET A 299 4.30 -5.06 5.49
C MET A 299 4.30 -3.71 6.20
N ALA A 300 3.25 -3.39 6.95
CA ALA A 300 3.08 -2.15 7.69
C ALA A 300 3.61 -2.26 9.13
N ASP A 301 3.67 -1.12 9.82
CA ASP A 301 3.86 -1.09 11.26
C ASP A 301 2.62 -1.63 12.01
N MET A 302 2.81 -1.99 13.29
CA MET A 302 1.70 -2.53 14.09
C MET A 302 0.55 -1.53 14.22
N ALA A 303 0.85 -0.23 14.34
CA ALA A 303 -0.17 0.80 14.52
C ALA A 303 -1.10 0.90 13.31
N THR A 304 -0.55 0.86 12.09
CA THR A 304 -1.37 0.86 10.87
C THR A 304 -2.16 -0.43 10.70
N ALA A 305 -1.55 -1.57 11.04
CA ALA A 305 -2.24 -2.86 10.96
C ALA A 305 -3.44 -2.94 11.94
N SER A 306 -3.30 -2.41 13.16
CA SER A 306 -4.36 -2.44 14.18
C SER A 306 -5.37 -1.29 14.09
N ALA A 307 -5.11 -0.25 13.29
CA ALA A 307 -5.93 0.96 13.22
C ALA A 307 -7.42 0.71 12.94
N MET A 308 -7.72 -0.29 12.09
CA MET A 308 -9.10 -0.65 11.75
C MET A 308 -9.83 -1.33 12.92
N LYS A 309 -9.14 -2.19 13.67
CA LYS A 309 -9.70 -2.83 14.87
C LYS A 309 -9.98 -1.82 15.98
N GLU A 310 -9.06 -0.89 16.19
CA GLU A 310 -9.25 0.18 17.16
C GLU A 310 -10.46 1.07 16.82
N THR A 311 -10.59 1.42 15.54
CA THR A 311 -11.72 2.21 15.02
C THR A 311 -13.02 1.43 15.19
N MET A 312 -13.03 0.15 14.80
CA MET A 312 -14.19 -0.76 14.98
C MET A 312 -14.61 -0.81 16.44
N ALA A 313 -13.68 -1.07 17.36
CA ALA A 313 -13.99 -1.18 18.79
C ALA A 313 -14.53 0.13 19.37
N THR A 314 -14.04 1.28 18.90
CA THR A 314 -14.52 2.60 19.34
C THR A 314 -15.93 2.87 18.80
N SER A 315 -16.14 2.68 17.50
CA SER A 315 -17.44 2.91 16.85
C SER A 315 -18.52 1.95 17.33
N VAL A 316 -18.18 0.69 17.61
CA VAL A 316 -19.10 -0.30 18.22
C VAL A 316 -19.48 0.11 19.65
N LEU A 317 -18.51 0.53 20.46
CA LEU A 317 -18.79 1.01 21.81
C LEU A 317 -19.78 2.18 21.77
N GLU A 318 -19.53 3.17 20.93
CA GLU A 318 -20.43 4.32 20.78
C GLU A 318 -21.81 3.92 20.25
N LEU A 319 -21.88 3.03 19.26
CA LEU A 319 -23.13 2.49 18.73
C LEU A 319 -23.96 1.84 19.85
N LEU A 320 -23.34 0.99 20.66
CA LEU A 320 -24.02 0.29 21.76
C LEU A 320 -24.55 1.28 22.80
N LEU A 321 -23.77 2.31 23.14
CA LEU A 321 -24.20 3.38 24.04
C LEU A 321 -25.38 4.17 23.46
N ARG A 322 -25.32 4.57 22.18
CA ARG A 322 -26.42 5.28 21.49
C ARG A 322 -27.68 4.44 21.36
N LEU A 323 -27.55 3.13 21.13
CA LEU A 323 -28.69 2.20 21.12
C LEU A 323 -29.37 2.10 22.49
N CYS A 324 -28.65 2.30 23.59
CA CYS A 324 -29.27 2.33 24.92
C CYS A 324 -30.03 3.65 25.17
N GLU A 325 -29.70 4.72 24.44
CA GLU A 325 -30.30 6.05 24.57
C GLU A 325 -31.54 6.25 23.69
N LEU A 326 -31.67 5.49 22.60
CA LEU A 326 -32.71 5.46 21.53
C LEU A 326 -34.11 5.98 21.87
N HIS A 327 -34.58 5.77 23.10
CA HIS A 327 -35.92 6.16 23.48
C HIS A 327 -36.00 7.56 24.14
N SER A 328 -34.96 8.43 24.20
CA SER A 328 -34.88 9.57 25.16
C SER A 328 -35.95 10.67 25.07
N ASP A 329 -36.56 10.95 23.92
CA ASP A 329 -37.19 12.27 23.79
C ASP A 329 -38.63 12.32 23.23
N LYS A 330 -39.29 11.18 22.92
CA LYS A 330 -40.59 11.24 22.21
C LYS A 330 -41.78 10.44 22.76
N SER A 331 -41.61 9.58 23.76
CA SER A 331 -42.76 8.89 24.40
C SER A 331 -42.85 9.17 25.90
N ASN A 332 -44.03 9.60 26.36
CA ASN A 332 -44.37 9.74 27.78
C ASN A 332 -44.93 8.42 28.30
N GLY A 333 -44.24 7.74 29.22
CA GLY A 333 -44.77 6.56 29.91
C GLY A 333 -43.71 5.63 30.53
N SER A 334 -44.10 4.89 31.57
CA SER A 334 -43.30 3.87 32.27
C SER A 334 -42.84 2.71 31.37
N ALA A 335 -43.60 2.39 30.33
CA ALA A 335 -43.27 1.37 29.34
C ALA A 335 -41.92 1.61 28.64
N ARG A 336 -41.52 2.88 28.48
CA ARG A 336 -40.26 3.25 27.83
C ARG A 336 -39.03 2.92 28.67
N PHE A 337 -39.13 3.07 29.99
CA PHE A 337 -38.05 2.72 30.92
C PHE A 337 -37.85 1.19 30.92
N LEU A 338 -38.95 0.43 30.90
CA LEU A 338 -38.91 -1.03 30.82
C LEU A 338 -38.32 -1.53 29.50
N ALA A 339 -38.68 -0.94 28.35
CA ALA A 339 -38.11 -1.28 27.05
C ALA A 339 -36.58 -1.03 27.00
N ARG A 340 -36.12 0.07 27.59
CA ARG A 340 -34.68 0.39 27.74
C ARG A 340 -33.94 -0.61 28.61
N ALA A 341 -34.50 -0.94 29.77
CA ALA A 341 -33.92 -1.94 30.66
C ALA A 341 -33.84 -3.32 29.99
N ARG A 342 -34.87 -3.71 29.23
CA ARG A 342 -34.90 -4.97 28.47
C ARG A 342 -33.87 -4.99 27.33
N LEU A 343 -33.71 -3.90 26.60
CA LEU A 343 -32.68 -3.78 25.56
C LEU A 343 -31.27 -3.85 26.16
N ALA A 344 -31.02 -3.12 27.25
CA ALA A 344 -29.73 -3.19 27.96
C ALA A 344 -29.46 -4.59 28.50
N LEU A 345 -30.45 -5.26 29.10
CA LEU A 345 -30.36 -6.66 29.52
C LEU A 345 -30.08 -7.59 28.34
N ALA A 346 -30.74 -7.40 27.20
CA ALA A 346 -30.51 -8.23 26.02
C ALA A 346 -29.10 -8.07 25.44
N LEU A 347 -28.51 -6.87 25.53
CA LEU A 347 -27.12 -6.61 25.14
C LEU A 347 -26.10 -7.17 26.16
N VAL A 348 -26.41 -7.13 27.47
CA VAL A 348 -25.55 -7.72 28.53
C VAL A 348 -25.58 -9.25 28.48
N HIS A 349 -26.75 -9.83 28.22
CA HIS A 349 -26.93 -11.28 28.18
C HIS A 349 -26.52 -11.92 26.84
N SER A 350 -26.22 -11.13 25.81
CA SER A 350 -25.63 -11.64 24.58
C SER A 350 -24.15 -12.02 24.74
N GLU A 351 -23.69 -12.93 23.88
CA GLU A 351 -22.40 -13.63 23.92
C GLU A 351 -21.20 -12.77 24.36
N SER A 352 -20.74 -12.98 25.60
CA SER A 352 -19.65 -12.21 26.22
C SER A 352 -18.32 -12.32 25.45
N THR A 353 -18.11 -13.44 24.74
CA THR A 353 -16.96 -13.69 23.88
C THR A 353 -16.97 -12.81 22.63
N LEU A 354 -18.14 -12.57 22.05
CA LEU A 354 -18.30 -11.75 20.86
C LEU A 354 -18.11 -10.26 21.20
N ILE A 355 -18.70 -9.80 22.31
CA ILE A 355 -18.48 -8.44 22.83
C ILE A 355 -16.99 -8.20 23.12
N SER A 356 -16.31 -9.16 23.76
CA SER A 356 -14.88 -9.07 24.03
C SER A 356 -14.06 -8.98 22.74
N THR A 357 -14.45 -9.70 21.70
CA THR A 357 -13.74 -9.68 20.41
C THR A 357 -13.97 -8.38 19.65
N LEU A 358 -15.20 -7.86 19.63
CA LEU A 358 -15.54 -6.60 18.96
C LEU A 358 -14.94 -5.36 19.64
N LEU A 359 -14.70 -5.44 20.95
CA LEU A 359 -14.02 -4.38 21.72
C LEU A 359 -12.51 -4.59 21.82
N ASP A 360 -11.95 -5.41 20.93
CA ASP A 360 -10.51 -5.69 20.82
C ASP A 360 -9.87 -6.21 22.13
N LYS A 361 -10.67 -6.89 22.96
CA LYS A 361 -10.29 -7.40 24.29
C LYS A 361 -9.79 -6.33 25.26
N ASP A 362 -10.08 -5.06 24.99
CA ASP A 362 -9.73 -3.95 25.87
C ASP A 362 -10.60 -3.99 27.14
N SER A 363 -9.96 -4.33 28.26
CA SER A 363 -10.62 -4.46 29.56
C SER A 363 -11.29 -3.16 30.02
N ASN A 364 -10.76 -1.99 29.63
CA ASN A 364 -11.32 -0.70 30.01
C ASN A 364 -12.62 -0.41 29.23
N ARG A 365 -12.63 -0.69 27.92
CA ARG A 365 -13.84 -0.53 27.07
C ARG A 365 -14.94 -1.48 27.51
N ILE A 366 -14.59 -2.74 27.78
CA ILE A 366 -15.53 -3.76 28.27
C ILE A 366 -16.10 -3.36 29.62
N THR A 367 -15.25 -2.91 30.55
CA THR A 367 -15.70 -2.48 31.89
C THR A 367 -16.58 -1.24 31.82
N SER A 368 -16.22 -0.26 30.99
CA SER A 368 -17.01 0.96 30.76
C SER A 368 -18.40 0.63 30.19
N LEU A 369 -18.47 -0.24 29.17
CA LEU A 369 -19.74 -0.69 28.59
C LEU A 369 -20.60 -1.38 29.66
N ASN A 370 -20.04 -2.34 30.39
CA ASN A 370 -20.77 -3.08 31.43
C ASN A 370 -21.27 -2.15 32.54
N GLN A 371 -20.43 -1.24 33.05
CA GLN A 371 -20.84 -0.26 34.06
C GLN A 371 -22.00 0.61 33.57
N ARG A 372 -21.95 1.07 32.32
CA ARG A 372 -23.01 1.90 31.74
C ARG A 372 -24.30 1.10 31.54
N LEU A 373 -24.21 -0.12 31.03
CA LEU A 373 -25.38 -0.99 30.84
C LEU A 373 -26.05 -1.32 32.18
N HIS A 374 -25.26 -1.66 33.21
CA HIS A 374 -25.79 -1.90 34.55
C HIS A 374 -26.42 -0.65 35.18
N SER A 375 -25.79 0.52 35.04
CA SER A 375 -26.37 1.78 35.52
C SER A 375 -27.70 2.12 34.83
N ILE A 376 -27.83 1.83 33.54
CA ILE A 376 -29.09 2.01 32.80
C ILE A 376 -30.15 1.04 33.31
N ILE A 377 -29.80 -0.23 33.55
CA ILE A 377 -30.72 -1.23 34.10
C ILE A 377 -31.22 -0.79 35.48
N GLU A 378 -30.31 -0.40 36.39
CA GLU A 378 -30.63 0.06 37.74
C GLU A 378 -31.53 1.30 37.74
N LYS A 379 -31.22 2.29 36.89
CA LYS A 379 -31.98 3.55 36.81
C LYS A 379 -33.38 3.40 36.20
N ASN A 380 -33.61 2.38 35.38
CA ASN A 380 -34.88 2.19 34.67
C ASN A 380 -35.76 1.10 35.32
N LEU A 381 -35.22 0.26 36.20
CA LEU A 381 -35.97 -0.79 36.94
C LEU A 381 -36.15 -0.48 38.44
N GLY A 382 -35.33 0.40 39.03
CA GLY A 382 -35.54 0.97 40.37
C GLY A 382 -36.38 2.24 40.30
#